data_AF-A0A0U1DRP5-F1
#
_entry.id   AF-A0A0U1DRP5-F1
#
_cell.length_a   1.000
_cell.length_b   1.000
_cell.length_c   1.000
_cell.angle_alpha   90.00
_cell.angle_beta   90.00
_cell.angle_gamma   90.00
#
_symmetry.space_group_name_H-M   'P 1'
#
loop_
_entity.id
_entity.type
_entity.pdbx_description
1 polymer ?
#
loop_
_entity_poly.entity_id
_entity_poly.type
_entity_poly.pdbx_seq_one_letter_code
_entity_poly.pdbx_strand_id
1 'polypeptide(L)'
;MIEAGYRCAVPTCRTVAPLEIEHIDDYAKVGKHEFANMIVLCANCHRMKGSGPRQLDRKALKIIKANLATINHRYNDTERRILEHFTENPEADAVLLPETPVLFGYLIKDGLIEGLTDYHYAGGVGALRVEFGDNQVATSLVGIA
;
A
#
# COMPACT_ATOMS: atom_id res chain seq x y z
N MET A 1 -1.33 3.26 13.85
CA MET A 1 0.01 3.90 13.80
C MET A 1 1.04 3.07 13.06
N ILE A 2 1.18 1.76 13.36
CA ILE A 2 2.13 0.88 12.67
C ILE A 2 1.88 0.84 11.15
N GLU A 3 0.62 0.70 10.72
CA GLU A 3 0.22 0.72 9.30
C GLU A 3 0.62 2.00 8.55
N ALA A 4 0.78 3.11 9.28
CA ALA A 4 1.17 4.40 8.71
C ALA A 4 2.68 4.65 8.85
N GLY A 5 3.44 3.72 9.45
CA GLY A 5 4.87 3.87 9.69
C GLY A 5 5.21 5.00 10.67
N TYR A 6 4.41 5.18 11.74
CA TYR A 6 4.61 6.22 12.77
C TYR A 6 4.65 7.66 12.22
N ARG A 7 3.86 7.95 11.18
CA ARG A 7 3.67 9.29 10.61
C ARG A 7 2.21 9.53 10.23
N CYS A 8 1.90 10.76 9.83
CA CYS A 8 0.61 11.13 9.28
C CYS A 8 0.24 10.22 8.09
N ALA A 9 -0.98 9.70 8.08
CA ALA A 9 -1.52 8.83 7.05
C ALA A 9 -1.65 9.51 5.68
N VAL A 10 -1.78 10.84 5.63
CA VAL A 10 -1.86 11.58 4.35
C VAL A 10 -0.55 11.40 3.57
N PRO A 11 -0.58 10.78 2.37
CA PRO A 11 0.62 10.33 1.65
C PRO A 11 1.69 11.40 1.43
N THR A 12 1.27 12.63 1.15
CA THR A 12 2.17 13.75 0.85
C THR A 12 2.60 14.54 2.08
N CYS A 13 1.88 14.43 3.20
CA CYS A 13 2.17 15.20 4.42
C CYS A 13 3.33 14.60 5.22
N ARG A 14 3.22 13.32 5.57
CA ARG A 14 4.27 12.51 6.25
C ARG A 14 4.87 13.10 7.54
N THR A 15 4.26 14.13 8.12
CA THR A 15 4.66 14.69 9.42
C THR A 15 4.69 13.59 10.49
N VAL A 16 5.72 13.61 11.34
CA VAL A 16 5.94 12.59 12.39
C VAL A 16 5.39 12.99 13.76
N ALA A 17 5.13 14.28 13.99
CA ALA A 17 4.53 14.81 15.22
C ALA A 17 3.96 16.23 15.01
N PRO A 18 2.93 16.64 15.77
CA PRO A 18 2.11 15.81 16.66
C PRO A 18 1.15 14.91 15.85
N LEU A 19 0.93 13.67 16.33
CA LEU A 19 0.05 12.68 15.72
C LEU A 19 -1.17 12.41 16.60
N GLU A 20 -2.33 12.30 15.96
CA GLU A 20 -3.65 12.12 16.56
C GLU A 20 -4.37 10.95 15.87
N ILE A 21 -5.13 10.16 16.63
CA ILE A 21 -5.97 9.09 16.08
C ILE A 21 -7.36 9.65 15.84
N GLU A 22 -7.80 9.58 14.59
CA GLU A 22 -9.11 10.05 14.15
C GLU A 22 -9.96 8.86 13.70
N HIS A 23 -11.28 8.96 13.87
CA HIS A 23 -12.22 8.03 13.28
C HIS A 23 -12.63 8.49 11.88
N ILE A 24 -12.65 7.57 10.92
CA ILE A 24 -13.12 7.84 9.56
C ILE A 24 -14.62 8.15 9.58
N ASP A 25 -15.39 7.29 10.24
CA ASP A 25 -16.77 7.52 10.65
C ASP A 25 -16.82 8.04 12.07
N ASP A 26 -17.45 9.19 12.27
CA ASP A 26 -17.50 9.89 13.55
C ASP A 26 -17.86 8.96 14.72
N TYR A 27 -17.06 9.03 15.79
CA TYR A 27 -17.29 8.24 17.00
C TYR A 27 -18.72 8.39 17.53
N ALA A 28 -19.30 9.59 17.46
CA ALA A 28 -20.68 9.86 17.86
C ALA A 28 -21.72 8.97 17.14
N LYS A 29 -21.40 8.46 15.94
CA LYS A 29 -22.28 7.56 15.17
C LYS A 29 -21.97 6.09 15.44
N VAL A 30 -20.70 5.73 15.58
CA VAL A 30 -20.29 4.31 15.66
C VAL A 30 -20.15 3.79 17.09
N GLY A 31 -19.81 4.65 18.06
CA GLY A 31 -19.65 4.30 19.48
C GLY A 31 -18.55 3.27 19.79
N LYS A 32 -17.65 2.99 18.85
CA LYS A 32 -16.61 1.95 18.98
C LYS A 32 -15.29 2.33 18.30
N HIS A 33 -14.19 1.79 18.82
CA HIS A 33 -12.83 1.97 18.30
C HIS A 33 -12.41 0.78 17.43
N GLU A 34 -12.96 0.69 16.23
CA GLU A 34 -12.59 -0.35 15.28
C GLU A 34 -11.35 0.06 14.48
N PHE A 35 -10.39 -0.85 14.36
CA PHE A 35 -9.16 -0.61 13.59
C PHE A 35 -9.46 -0.15 12.14
N ALA A 36 -10.46 -0.76 11.50
CA ALA A 36 -10.88 -0.40 10.14
C ALA A 36 -11.46 1.02 10.05
N ASN A 37 -11.96 1.57 11.16
CA ASN A 37 -12.54 2.90 11.24
C ASN A 37 -11.60 3.94 11.85
N MET A 38 -10.35 3.58 12.19
CA MET A 38 -9.38 4.50 12.79
C MET A 38 -8.22 4.78 11.85
N ILE A 39 -7.75 6.01 11.83
CA ILE A 39 -6.63 6.47 11.01
C ILE A 39 -5.77 7.46 11.81
N VAL A 40 -4.46 7.45 11.60
CA VAL A 40 -3.56 8.40 12.27
C VAL A 40 -3.30 9.61 11.39
N LEU A 41 -3.51 10.82 11.90
CA LEU A 41 -3.28 12.08 11.17
C LEU A 41 -2.37 12.98 12.02
N CYS A 42 -1.66 13.92 11.39
CA CYS A 42 -1.06 15.01 12.15
C CYS A 42 -2.13 16.05 12.52
N ALA A 43 -1.88 16.88 13.53
CA ALA A 43 -2.85 17.89 13.99
C ALA A 43 -3.39 18.81 12.87
N ASN A 44 -2.59 19.08 11.84
CA ASN A 44 -3.02 19.88 10.68
C ASN A 44 -4.01 19.11 9.80
N CYS A 45 -3.66 17.88 9.41
CA CYS A 45 -4.54 17.05 8.58
C CYS A 45 -5.79 16.60 9.34
N HIS A 46 -5.69 16.37 10.65
CA HIS A 46 -6.82 16.05 11.52
C HIS A 46 -7.89 17.15 11.45
N ARG A 47 -7.47 18.42 11.54
CA ARG A 47 -8.37 19.59 11.42
C ARG A 47 -9.01 19.74 10.04
N MET A 48 -8.47 19.09 9.02
CA MET A 48 -9.02 19.12 7.66
C MET A 48 -10.16 18.11 7.46
N LYS A 49 -10.45 17.22 8.41
CA LYS A 49 -11.57 16.28 8.27
C LYS A 49 -12.89 17.04 8.09
N GLY A 50 -13.61 16.75 7.01
CA GLY A 50 -14.88 17.39 6.70
C GLY A 50 -15.29 17.23 5.23
N SER A 51 -16.39 17.85 4.82
CA SER A 51 -17.02 17.64 3.50
C SER A 51 -16.82 18.80 2.49
N GLY A 52 -15.97 19.76 2.80
CA GLY A 52 -15.74 20.95 1.97
C GLY A 52 -14.62 20.80 0.93
N PRO A 53 -14.46 21.78 0.03
CA PRO A 53 -13.31 21.86 -0.86
C PRO A 53 -12.00 21.84 -0.07
N ARG A 54 -11.04 21.01 -0.50
CA ARG A 54 -9.74 20.82 0.17
C ARG A 54 -9.84 20.24 1.59
N GLN A 55 -10.95 19.63 1.97
CA GLN A 55 -11.07 18.85 3.20
C GLN A 55 -10.81 17.36 2.96
N LEU A 56 -10.43 16.65 4.02
CA LEU A 56 -10.32 15.19 4.02
C LEU A 56 -11.70 14.62 4.30
N ASP A 57 -12.46 14.39 3.22
CA ASP A 57 -13.76 13.77 3.33
C ASP A 57 -13.65 12.28 3.69
N ARG A 58 -14.79 11.70 4.07
CA ARG A 58 -14.88 10.30 4.46
C ARG A 58 -14.34 9.37 3.36
N LYS A 59 -14.60 9.70 2.09
CA LYS A 59 -14.15 8.90 0.95
C LYS A 59 -12.62 8.92 0.85
N ALA A 60 -12.00 10.10 0.94
CA ALA A 60 -10.55 10.24 0.93
C ALA A 60 -9.91 9.49 2.11
N LEU A 61 -10.46 9.62 3.32
CA LEU A 61 -9.94 8.90 4.50
C LEU A 61 -9.99 7.37 4.33
N LYS A 62 -11.07 6.83 3.74
CA LYS A 62 -11.17 5.39 3.41
C LYS A 62 -10.12 4.95 2.39
N ILE A 63 -9.94 5.72 1.31
CA ILE A 63 -8.95 5.43 0.28
C ILE A 63 -7.53 5.47 0.87
N ILE A 64 -7.22 6.51 1.65
CA ILE A 64 -5.94 6.65 2.33
C ILE A 64 -5.71 5.43 3.23
N LYS A 65 -6.67 5.08 4.10
CA LYS A 65 -6.60 3.93 5.02
C LYS A 65 -6.31 2.62 4.28
N ALA A 66 -7.05 2.33 3.21
CA ALA A 66 -6.85 1.13 2.39
C ALA A 66 -5.43 1.06 1.81
N ASN A 67 -4.88 2.21 1.43
CA ASN A 67 -3.56 2.29 0.80
C ASN A 67 -2.40 2.46 1.79
N LEU A 68 -2.62 2.54 3.11
CA LEU A 68 -1.54 2.83 4.05
C LEU A 68 -0.45 1.78 4.04
N ALA A 69 -0.80 0.50 3.93
CA ALA A 69 0.18 -0.58 3.86
C ALA A 69 1.07 -0.48 2.60
N THR A 70 0.50 -0.07 1.47
CA THR A 70 1.20 0.04 0.17
C THR A 70 2.02 1.33 0.08
N ILE A 71 1.45 2.46 0.52
CA ILE A 71 2.03 3.80 0.36
C ILE A 71 3.09 4.09 1.43
N ASN A 72 2.98 3.52 2.63
CA ASN A 72 3.86 3.89 3.72
C ASN A 72 5.24 3.24 3.75
N HIS A 73 5.85 3.01 2.59
CA HIS A 73 7.25 2.55 2.51
C HIS A 73 7.43 1.18 3.15
N ARG A 74 6.35 0.39 3.26
CA ARG A 74 6.46 -1.05 3.44
C ARG A 74 7.22 -1.64 2.25
N TYR A 75 6.94 -1.10 1.08
CA TYR A 75 7.60 -1.42 -0.17
C TYR A 75 8.54 -0.29 -0.57
N ASN A 76 9.78 -0.65 -0.92
CA ASN A 76 10.73 0.26 -1.50
C ASN A 76 10.36 0.62 -2.96
N ASP A 77 11.12 1.50 -3.61
CA ASP A 77 10.80 1.94 -4.97
C ASP A 77 10.82 0.80 -6.00
N THR A 78 11.69 -0.21 -5.83
CA THR A 78 11.72 -1.39 -6.70
C THR A 78 10.45 -2.23 -6.51
N GLU A 79 10.09 -2.51 -5.27
CA GLU A 79 8.87 -3.27 -4.93
C GLU A 79 7.60 -2.57 -5.42
N ARG A 80 7.54 -1.24 -5.30
CA ARG A 80 6.43 -0.45 -5.84
C ARG A 80 6.33 -0.59 -7.36
N ARG A 81 7.44 -0.49 -8.09
CA ARG A 81 7.46 -0.63 -9.55
C ARG A 81 7.05 -2.03 -10.01
N ILE A 82 7.39 -3.06 -9.23
CA ILE A 82 6.93 -4.45 -9.48
C ILE A 82 5.40 -4.52 -9.41
N LEU A 83 4.79 -3.94 -8.36
CA LEU A 83 3.33 -3.90 -8.22
C LEU A 83 2.66 -3.07 -9.34
N GLU A 84 3.27 -1.95 -9.73
CA GLU A 84 2.80 -1.11 -10.84
C GLU A 84 2.81 -1.89 -12.17
N HIS A 85 3.86 -2.68 -12.45
CA HIS A 85 3.97 -3.49 -13.66
C HIS A 85 2.78 -4.45 -13.85
N PHE A 86 2.40 -5.18 -12.80
CA PHE A 86 1.25 -6.10 -12.86
C PHE A 86 -0.10 -5.37 -12.95
N THR A 87 -0.19 -4.16 -12.39
CA THR A 87 -1.39 -3.33 -12.53
C THR A 87 -1.55 -2.84 -13.98
N GLU A 88 -0.44 -2.47 -14.61
CA GLU A 88 -0.41 -1.99 -16.01
C GLU A 88 -0.50 -3.12 -17.04
N ASN A 89 -0.11 -4.36 -16.65
CA ASN A 89 -0.11 -5.55 -17.50
C ASN A 89 -0.87 -6.69 -16.80
N PRO A 90 -2.21 -6.66 -16.76
CA PRO A 90 -3.01 -7.63 -16.00
C PRO A 90 -2.87 -9.09 -16.45
N GLU A 91 -2.44 -9.32 -17.69
CA GLU A 91 -2.20 -10.65 -18.28
C GLU A 91 -0.79 -11.19 -17.97
N ALA A 92 0.06 -10.40 -17.30
CA ALA A 92 1.41 -10.83 -16.97
C ALA A 92 1.38 -11.67 -15.69
N ASP A 93 1.73 -12.94 -15.80
CA ASP A 93 1.84 -13.84 -14.64
C ASP A 93 3.21 -13.77 -13.95
N ALA A 94 4.20 -13.16 -14.60
CA ALA A 94 5.56 -13.08 -14.07
C ALA A 94 6.35 -11.83 -14.52
N VAL A 95 7.34 -11.44 -13.72
CA VAL A 95 8.33 -10.42 -14.05
C VAL A 95 9.75 -10.96 -13.90
N LEU A 96 10.65 -10.56 -14.82
CA LEU A 96 12.07 -10.88 -14.75
C LEU A 96 12.80 -9.81 -13.95
N LEU A 97 13.45 -10.21 -12.87
CA LEU A 97 14.23 -9.33 -12.00
C LEU A 97 15.68 -9.79 -11.96
N PRO A 98 16.65 -8.90 -11.68
CA PRO A 98 18.00 -9.34 -11.37
C PRO A 98 18.00 -10.26 -10.13
N GLU A 99 18.97 -11.17 -10.02
CA GLU A 99 19.18 -12.08 -8.89
C GLU A 99 19.58 -11.36 -7.58
N THR A 100 18.68 -10.50 -7.09
CA THR A 100 18.87 -9.78 -5.84
C THR A 100 17.57 -9.80 -5.02
N PRO A 101 17.19 -10.95 -4.43
CA PRO A 101 15.96 -11.09 -3.63
C PRO A 101 15.82 -10.07 -2.50
N VAL A 102 16.95 -9.56 -2.00
CA VAL A 102 17.01 -8.51 -0.97
C VAL A 102 16.28 -7.23 -1.40
N LEU A 103 16.24 -6.93 -2.71
CA LEU A 103 15.57 -5.73 -3.21
C LEU A 103 14.04 -5.81 -3.15
N PHE A 104 13.46 -7.00 -2.99
CA PHE A 104 12.00 -7.20 -2.98
C PHE A 104 11.54 -8.17 -1.88
N GLY A 105 12.30 -8.20 -0.78
CA GLY A 105 12.05 -9.11 0.33
C GLY A 105 10.73 -8.87 1.08
N TYR A 106 10.16 -7.67 1.06
CA TYR A 106 8.85 -7.43 1.69
C TYR A 106 7.73 -8.05 0.86
N LEU A 107 7.79 -7.95 -0.48
CA LEU A 107 6.80 -8.60 -1.34
C LEU A 107 6.78 -10.13 -1.16
N ILE A 108 7.96 -10.76 -1.05
CA ILE A 108 8.08 -12.20 -0.77
C ILE A 108 7.52 -12.53 0.62
N LYS A 109 7.94 -11.78 1.64
CA LYS A 109 7.50 -11.99 3.02
C LYS A 109 5.98 -11.89 3.17
N ASP A 110 5.37 -11.03 2.37
CA ASP A 110 3.93 -10.76 2.40
C ASP A 110 3.12 -11.69 1.49
N GLY A 111 3.78 -12.60 0.77
CA GLY A 111 3.14 -13.55 -0.13
C GLY A 111 2.45 -12.90 -1.33
N LEU A 112 2.84 -11.68 -1.69
CA LEU A 112 2.34 -11.02 -2.90
C LEU A 112 3.03 -11.56 -4.15
N ILE A 113 4.26 -12.04 -3.98
CA ILE A 113 5.03 -12.68 -5.03
C ILE A 113 5.72 -13.93 -4.50
N GLU A 114 5.93 -14.89 -5.40
CA GLU A 114 6.72 -16.10 -5.16
C GLU A 114 7.98 -16.05 -6.03
N GLY A 115 9.15 -16.23 -5.42
CA GLY A 115 10.42 -16.29 -6.14
C GLY A 115 10.67 -17.70 -6.66
N LEU A 116 10.79 -17.88 -7.97
CA LEU A 116 11.22 -19.15 -8.56
C LEU A 116 12.74 -19.24 -8.49
N THR A 117 13.27 -19.99 -7.52
CA THR A 117 14.71 -20.11 -7.23
C THR A 117 15.52 -20.92 -8.26
N ASP A 118 14.93 -21.37 -9.35
CA ASP A 118 15.55 -22.40 -10.21
C ASP A 118 16.19 -21.88 -11.51
N TYR A 119 16.28 -20.56 -11.71
CA TYR A 119 16.89 -20.00 -12.92
C TYR A 119 18.42 -19.91 -12.83
N HIS A 120 19.11 -21.05 -12.95
CA HIS A 120 20.56 -21.07 -13.17
C HIS A 120 20.88 -20.82 -14.65
N TYR A 121 21.21 -19.58 -15.03
CA TYR A 121 21.74 -19.28 -16.37
C TYR A 121 23.24 -19.59 -16.45
N ALA A 122 23.60 -20.50 -17.35
CA ALA A 122 24.99 -20.73 -17.75
C ALA A 122 25.54 -19.50 -18.49
N GLY A 123 26.16 -18.57 -17.76
CA GLY A 123 26.90 -17.45 -18.33
C GLY A 123 26.39 -16.06 -17.94
N GLY A 124 26.55 -15.68 -16.66
CA GLY A 124 27.02 -14.34 -16.32
C GLY A 124 26.04 -13.17 -16.38
N VAL A 125 24.80 -13.30 -15.91
CA VAL A 125 24.11 -12.36 -15.01
C VAL A 125 22.81 -13.04 -14.60
N GLY A 126 22.62 -13.20 -13.29
CA GLY A 126 21.51 -13.93 -12.75
C GLY A 126 20.17 -13.20 -12.86
N ALA A 127 19.10 -13.91 -13.21
CA ALA A 127 17.75 -13.36 -13.27
C ALA A 127 16.75 -14.26 -12.54
N LEU A 128 16.00 -13.68 -11.60
CA LEU A 128 14.92 -14.36 -10.88
C LEU A 128 13.59 -14.11 -11.61
N ARG A 129 12.86 -15.19 -11.91
CA ARG A 129 11.46 -15.11 -12.33
C ARG A 129 10.59 -15.08 -11.08
N VAL A 130 9.70 -14.11 -11.03
CA VAL A 130 8.81 -13.89 -9.88
C VAL A 130 7.37 -13.98 -10.35
N GLU A 131 6.57 -14.84 -9.71
CA GLU A 131 5.16 -15.07 -10.01
C GLU A 131 4.26 -14.36 -8.98
N PHE A 132 3.07 -13.93 -9.41
CA PHE A 132 2.10 -13.32 -8.50
C PHE A 132 1.30 -14.43 -7.78
N GLY A 133 1.28 -14.40 -6.45
CA GLY A 133 0.55 -15.41 -5.66
C GLY A 133 -0.97 -15.29 -5.84
N ASP A 134 -1.70 -16.40 -5.74
CA ASP A 134 -3.16 -16.54 -5.91
C ASP A 134 -4.05 -15.69 -4.96
N ASN A 135 -3.47 -14.76 -4.20
CA ASN A 135 -4.18 -13.99 -3.20
C ASN A 135 -4.97 -12.85 -3.86
N GLN A 136 -6.23 -13.15 -4.17
CA GLN A 136 -7.19 -12.25 -4.77
C GLN A 136 -7.29 -10.90 -4.05
N VAL A 137 -6.61 -9.89 -4.60
CA VAL A 137 -7.05 -8.49 -4.53
C VAL A 137 -7.61 -8.09 -5.89
N ALA A 138 -8.45 -8.96 -6.45
CA ALA A 138 -9.34 -8.63 -7.54
C ALA A 138 -10.64 -8.11 -6.94
N THR A 139 -10.79 -6.79 -6.82
CA THR A 139 -12.14 -6.19 -6.79
C THR A 139 -12.15 -4.82 -7.45
N SER A 140 -12.55 -4.86 -8.72
CA SER A 140 -13.29 -3.83 -9.47
C SER A 140 -12.74 -2.40 -9.50
N LEU A 141 -11.93 -2.10 -10.52
CA LEU A 141 -11.91 -0.77 -11.15
C LEU A 141 -11.85 -0.89 -12.68
N VAL A 142 -12.80 -1.62 -13.27
CA VAL A 142 -13.22 -1.37 -14.65
C VAL A 142 -14.74 -1.33 -14.65
N GLY A 143 -15.26 -0.11 -14.72
CA GLY A 143 -16.68 0.19 -14.61
C GLY A 143 -16.88 1.70 -14.74
N ILE A 144 -16.36 2.29 -15.81
CA ILE A 144 -16.81 3.58 -16.30
C ILE A 144 -16.94 3.46 -17.83
N ALA A 145 -18.20 3.40 -18.25
CA ALA A 145 -18.79 3.71 -19.56
C ALA A 145 -18.08 3.21 -20.83
#